data_AF-A0A848WPH3-F1
#
_entry.id   AF-A0A848WPH3-F1
#
_cell.length_a   1.000
_cell.length_b   1.000
_cell.length_c   1.000
_cell.angle_alpha   90.00
_cell.angle_beta   90.00
_cell.angle_gamma   90.00
#
_symmetry.space_group_name_H-M   'P 1'
#
loop_
_entity.id
_entity.type
_entity.pdbx_description
1 polymer ?
#
loop_
_entity_poly.entity_id
_entity_poly.type
_entity_poly.pdbx_seq_one_letter_code
_entity_poly.pdbx_strand_id
1 'polypeptide(L)'
;MKLILPLFPLVFLLTGCREQTPPKVAALEQWEGSEVTVYFRRDMLGAAGSPIAPTSTWLNNTKVSLDGKIMEARLDGVFLDSHYKVNSGDTDLRHSVFWIPNESILTVESKK
;
A
#
# COMPACT_ATOMS: atom_id res chain seq x y z
N MET A 1 -28.96 62.57 1.71
CA MET A 1 -29.20 61.18 2.15
C MET A 1 -30.05 60.46 1.10
N LYS A 2 -29.49 59.45 0.42
CA LYS A 2 -30.21 58.31 -0.18
C LYS A 2 -29.15 57.33 -0.70
N LEU A 3 -29.01 56.22 0.02
CA LEU A 3 -28.18 55.07 -0.34
C LEU A 3 -28.73 54.40 -1.60
N ILE A 4 -27.85 53.99 -2.51
CA ILE A 4 -28.14 52.93 -3.49
C ILE A 4 -27.01 51.91 -3.37
N LEU A 5 -27.37 50.70 -2.95
CA LEU A 5 -26.52 49.50 -2.89
C LEU A 5 -25.98 49.14 -4.28
N PRO A 6 -24.71 48.75 -4.41
CA PRO A 6 -24.31 47.81 -5.44
C PRO A 6 -24.49 46.37 -4.92
N LEU A 7 -25.33 45.61 -5.63
CA LEU A 7 -25.46 44.16 -5.51
C LEU A 7 -24.40 43.48 -6.41
N PHE A 8 -23.88 42.35 -5.93
CA PHE A 8 -23.06 41.32 -6.62
C PHE A 8 -21.53 41.53 -6.75
N PRO A 9 -20.70 40.45 -6.73
CA PRO A 9 -20.91 39.11 -6.16
C PRO A 9 -19.83 38.69 -5.15
N LEU A 10 -20.27 37.77 -4.30
CA LEU A 10 -19.53 36.85 -3.45
C LEU A 10 -18.54 36.00 -4.27
N VAL A 11 -17.36 36.52 -4.58
CA VAL A 11 -16.24 35.76 -5.17
C VAL A 11 -15.02 35.93 -4.29
N PHE A 12 -15.02 35.25 -3.14
CA PHE A 12 -13.78 34.92 -2.45
C PHE A 12 -13.80 33.44 -2.08
N LEU A 13 -13.35 32.67 -3.07
CA LEU A 13 -12.36 31.62 -2.90
C LEU A 13 -12.72 30.55 -1.89
N LEU A 14 -13.43 29.55 -2.41
CA LEU A 14 -13.25 28.15 -2.10
C LEU A 14 -11.75 27.83 -2.06
N THR A 15 -11.09 28.01 -0.91
CA THR A 15 -9.85 27.30 -0.62
C THR A 15 -10.25 25.86 -0.41
N GLY A 16 -10.45 25.14 -1.52
CA GLY A 16 -10.43 23.70 -1.50
C GLY A 16 -9.10 23.29 -0.91
N CYS A 17 -9.13 22.73 0.30
CA CYS A 17 -8.04 21.95 0.83
C CYS A 17 -7.76 20.86 -0.19
N ARG A 18 -6.80 21.13 -1.08
CA ARG A 18 -6.26 20.09 -1.95
C ARG A 18 -5.49 19.20 -0.98
N GLU A 19 -6.13 18.10 -0.56
CA GLU A 19 -5.45 17.01 0.12
C GLU A 19 -4.34 16.56 -0.81
N GLN A 20 -3.15 17.11 -0.59
CA GLN A 20 -1.92 16.70 -1.23
C GLN A 20 -1.58 15.37 -0.56
N THR A 21 -2.24 14.30 -1.00
CA THR A 21 -1.83 12.95 -0.62
C THR A 21 -0.37 12.85 -1.07
N PRO A 22 0.59 12.65 -0.15
CA PRO A 22 1.98 12.55 -0.53
C PRO A 22 2.13 11.46 -1.60
N PRO A 23 3.02 11.63 -2.58
CA PRO A 23 3.25 10.61 -3.59
C PRO A 23 3.54 9.29 -2.88
N LYS A 24 2.81 8.23 -3.26
CA LYS A 24 2.83 6.91 -2.59
C LYS A 24 4.24 6.34 -2.38
N VAL A 25 5.17 6.74 -3.24
CA VAL A 25 6.59 6.39 -3.23
C VAL A 25 7.31 6.95 -2.00
N ALA A 26 7.12 8.23 -1.68
CA ALA A 26 7.71 8.85 -0.50
C ALA A 26 7.23 8.17 0.80
N ALA A 27 6.02 7.59 0.79
CA ALA A 27 5.49 6.82 1.89
C ALA A 27 6.02 5.38 1.96
N LEU A 28 6.68 4.87 0.92
CA LEU A 28 7.30 3.54 0.89
C LEU A 28 8.81 3.60 1.13
N GLU A 29 9.47 4.66 0.66
CA GLU A 29 10.89 4.94 0.94
C GLU A 29 11.19 4.97 2.44
N GLN A 30 10.27 5.46 3.27
CA GLN A 30 10.44 5.46 4.74
C GLN A 30 10.59 4.05 5.35
N TRP A 31 10.16 3.01 4.62
CA TRP A 31 10.22 1.62 5.06
C TRP A 31 11.42 0.86 4.49
N GLU A 32 12.24 1.49 3.64
CA GLU A 32 13.47 0.86 3.13
C GLU A 32 14.37 0.40 4.27
N GLY A 33 14.87 -0.83 4.16
CA GLY A 33 15.68 -1.47 5.18
C GLY A 33 14.90 -1.98 6.40
N SER A 34 13.58 -1.78 6.48
CA SER A 34 12.75 -2.19 7.62
C SER A 34 12.04 -3.52 7.38
N GLU A 35 11.89 -4.29 8.46
CA GLU A 35 11.03 -5.48 8.50
C GLU A 35 9.56 -5.05 8.60
N VAL A 36 8.75 -5.45 7.63
CA VAL A 36 7.37 -5.03 7.49
C VAL A 36 6.44 -6.20 7.18
N THR A 37 5.15 -5.96 7.39
CA THR A 37 4.06 -6.74 6.81
C THR A 37 3.42 -5.90 5.71
N VAL A 38 3.52 -6.37 4.47
CA VAL A 38 2.85 -5.76 3.31
C VAL A 38 1.49 -6.43 3.14
N TYR A 39 0.41 -5.65 3.19
CA TYR A 39 -0.94 -6.13 2.93
C TYR A 39 -1.34 -5.78 1.50
N PHE A 40 -1.87 -6.76 0.78
CA PHE A 40 -2.26 -6.59 -0.61
C PHE A 40 -3.76 -6.38 -0.77
N ARG A 41 -4.08 -5.69 -1.85
CA ARG A 41 -5.43 -5.58 -2.38
C ARG A 41 -5.91 -6.92 -2.92
N ARG A 42 -7.11 -7.33 -2.52
CA ARG A 42 -7.69 -8.63 -2.91
C ARG A 42 -7.93 -8.74 -4.41
N ASP A 43 -8.24 -7.64 -5.08
CA ASP A 43 -8.53 -7.58 -6.51
C ASP A 43 -7.28 -7.62 -7.39
N MET A 44 -6.09 -7.45 -6.82
CA MET A 44 -4.80 -7.47 -7.52
C MET A 44 -3.94 -8.69 -7.16
N LEU A 45 -4.55 -9.72 -6.55
CA LEU A 45 -3.88 -10.97 -6.23
C LEU A 45 -3.48 -11.72 -7.52
N GLY A 46 -2.17 -11.92 -7.69
CA GLY A 46 -1.57 -12.52 -8.90
C GLY A 46 -0.76 -11.52 -9.75
N ALA A 47 -0.98 -10.21 -9.61
CA ALA A 47 -0.21 -9.19 -10.35
C ALA A 47 1.23 -9.03 -9.82
N ALA A 48 1.45 -9.30 -8.52
CA ALA A 48 2.74 -9.10 -7.86
C ALA A 48 3.78 -10.21 -8.12
N GLY A 49 3.56 -11.13 -9.07
CA GLY A 49 4.43 -12.31 -9.27
C GLY A 49 4.63 -13.17 -8.01
N SER A 50 3.82 -12.92 -6.98
CA SER A 50 3.95 -13.48 -5.65
C SER A 50 3.14 -14.77 -5.57
N PRO A 51 3.67 -15.84 -4.93
CA PRO A 51 3.00 -17.13 -4.78
C PRO A 51 1.79 -17.08 -3.85
N ILE A 52 1.32 -15.88 -3.47
CA ILE A 52 0.04 -15.67 -2.79
C ILE A 52 -1.07 -15.88 -3.83
N ALA A 53 -1.20 -17.14 -4.27
CA ALA A 53 -2.44 -17.63 -4.81
C ALA A 53 -3.49 -17.53 -3.69
N PRO A 54 -4.73 -17.11 -3.98
CA PRO A 54 -5.82 -17.07 -3.00
C PRO A 54 -6.25 -18.47 -2.49
N THR A 55 -5.37 -19.46 -2.56
CA THR A 55 -5.60 -20.86 -2.22
C THR A 55 -4.59 -21.34 -1.19
N SER A 56 -4.66 -20.79 0.01
CA SER A 56 -4.39 -21.57 1.22
C SER A 56 -5.26 -21.01 2.34
N THR A 57 -6.50 -21.50 2.34
CA THR A 57 -7.43 -21.56 3.49
C THR A 57 -7.36 -20.39 4.47
N TRP A 58 -8.37 -19.53 4.45
CA TRP A 58 -9.29 -19.40 5.60
C TRP A 58 -10.61 -18.91 5.02
N LEU A 59 -11.58 -19.81 4.87
CA LEU A 59 -12.99 -19.45 4.97
C LEU A 59 -13.10 -18.55 6.21
N ASN A 60 -13.45 -17.27 6.04
CA ASN A 60 -13.48 -16.20 7.06
C ASN A 60 -12.10 -15.59 7.44
N ASN A 61 -11.71 -14.47 6.81
CA ASN A 61 -10.53 -13.64 7.14
C ASN A 61 -9.14 -14.16 6.71
N THR A 62 -8.98 -14.43 5.42
CA THR A 62 -7.66 -14.72 4.81
C THR A 62 -6.76 -13.47 4.87
N LYS A 63 -5.64 -13.55 5.62
CA LYS A 63 -4.66 -12.46 5.67
C LYS A 63 -3.92 -12.41 4.32
N VAL A 64 -4.27 -11.43 3.50
CA VAL A 64 -3.61 -11.17 2.22
C VAL A 64 -2.35 -10.34 2.49
N SER A 65 -1.37 -10.92 3.17
CA SER A 65 -0.14 -10.20 3.53
C SER A 65 1.11 -11.03 3.37
N LEU A 66 2.24 -10.35 3.16
CA LEU A 66 3.56 -10.94 3.12
C LEU A 66 4.46 -10.20 4.10
N ASP A 67 5.14 -10.97 4.95
CA ASP A 67 6.16 -10.43 5.83
C ASP A 67 7.51 -10.44 5.11
N GLY A 68 8.30 -9.39 5.29
CA GLY A 68 9.64 -9.32 4.75
C GLY A 68 10.29 -7.96 4.96
N LYS A 69 11.49 -7.82 4.41
CA LYS A 69 12.25 -6.58 4.45
C LYS A 69 12.12 -5.84 3.13
N ILE A 70 11.74 -4.56 3.16
CA ILE A 70 11.79 -3.73 1.95
C ILE A 70 13.25 -3.42 1.65
N MET A 71 13.71 -3.86 0.49
CA MET A 71 15.10 -3.70 0.05
C MET A 71 15.30 -2.40 -0.72
N GLU A 72 14.31 -2.03 -1.53
CA GLU A 72 14.34 -0.85 -2.38
C GLU A 72 12.89 -0.46 -2.70
N ALA A 73 12.56 0.83 -2.56
CA ALA A 73 11.33 1.43 -3.01
C ALA A 73 11.58 2.19 -4.31
N ARG A 74 10.63 2.07 -5.24
CA ARG A 74 10.66 2.73 -6.54
C ARG A 74 9.34 3.43 -6.80
N LEU A 75 9.30 4.21 -7.88
CA LEU A 75 8.13 5.00 -8.24
C LEU A 75 6.86 4.15 -8.45
N ASP A 76 7.03 2.90 -8.88
CA ASP A 76 5.98 1.98 -9.31
C ASP A 76 5.84 0.74 -8.41
N GLY A 77 6.66 0.58 -7.37
CA GLY A 77 6.59 -0.58 -6.49
C GLY A 77 7.75 -0.69 -5.52
N VAL A 78 7.88 -1.85 -4.89
CA VAL A 78 8.96 -2.17 -3.94
C VAL A 78 9.52 -3.55 -4.19
N PHE A 79 10.80 -3.73 -3.90
CA PHE A 79 11.40 -5.05 -3.74
C PHE A 79 11.30 -5.50 -2.29
N LEU A 80 10.63 -6.63 -2.06
CA LEU A 80 10.46 -7.23 -0.74
C LEU A 80 11.25 -8.53 -0.66
N ASP A 81 12.23 -8.57 0.23
CA ASP A 81 12.92 -9.79 0.61
C ASP A 81 12.12 -10.55 1.68
N SER A 82 11.56 -11.71 1.33
CA SER A 82 10.60 -12.42 2.18
C SER A 82 11.02 -13.87 2.44
N HIS A 83 10.81 -14.28 3.69
CA HIS A 83 10.87 -15.67 4.14
C HIS A 83 9.46 -16.13 4.48
N TYR A 84 8.91 -17.06 3.71
CA TYR A 84 7.50 -17.44 3.79
C TYR A 84 7.31 -18.95 3.69
N LYS A 85 6.15 -19.41 4.18
CA LYS A 85 5.66 -20.78 4.02
C LYS A 85 4.60 -20.77 2.93
N VAL A 86 4.61 -21.79 2.07
CA VAL A 86 3.62 -21.87 0.98
C VAL A 86 2.27 -22.28 1.54
N ASN A 87 2.25 -23.28 2.42
CA ASN A 87 1.04 -23.75 3.05
C ASN A 87 1.09 -23.59 4.57
N SER A 88 -0.10 -23.47 5.16
CA SER A 88 -0.24 -23.57 6.62
C SER A 88 0.16 -24.97 7.07
N GLY A 89 1.13 -25.05 7.97
CA GLY A 89 1.67 -26.32 8.48
C GLY A 89 3.00 -26.75 7.85
N ASP A 90 3.46 -26.07 6.79
CA ASP A 90 4.80 -26.34 6.27
C ASP A 90 5.86 -26.02 7.35
N THR A 91 6.87 -26.88 7.46
CA THR A 91 8.05 -26.62 8.30
C THR A 91 9.09 -25.79 7.57
N ASP A 92 9.11 -25.90 6.25
CA ASP A 92 10.18 -25.37 5.41
C ASP A 92 9.87 -23.92 5.05
N LEU A 93 10.78 -23.03 5.46
CA LEU A 93 10.77 -21.64 5.04
C LEU A 93 11.40 -21.54 3.66
N ARG A 94 10.66 -20.93 2.73
CA ARG A 94 11.19 -20.53 1.43
C ARG A 94 11.67 -19.09 1.51
N HIS A 95 12.69 -18.79 0.73
CA HIS A 95 13.25 -17.46 0.60
C HIS A 95 13.08 -17.00 -0.85
N SER A 96 12.58 -15.76 -1.04
CA SER A 96 12.49 -15.15 -2.35
C SER A 96 12.39 -13.63 -2.24
N VAL A 97 12.87 -12.95 -3.28
CA VAL A 97 12.72 -11.50 -3.43
C VAL A 97 11.60 -11.25 -4.44
N PHE A 98 10.59 -10.50 -4.01
CA PHE A 98 9.41 -10.19 -4.81
C PHE A 98 9.42 -8.74 -5.27
N TRP A 99 9.06 -8.54 -6.53
CA TRP A 99 8.64 -7.22 -7.00
C TRP A 99 7.16 -7.03 -6.71
N ILE A 100 6.83 -6.01 -5.91
CA ILE A 100 5.46 -5.71 -5.51
C ILE A 100 5.06 -4.36 -6.10
N PRO A 101 4.14 -4.32 -7.06
CA PRO A 101 3.72 -3.08 -7.67
C PRO A 101 2.83 -2.27 -6.71
N ASN A 102 2.96 -0.95 -6.75
CA ASN A 102 2.32 -0.02 -5.82
C ASN A 102 0.79 -0.18 -5.80
N GLU A 103 0.16 -0.40 -6.94
CA GLU A 103 -1.28 -0.59 -7.07
C GLU A 103 -1.80 -1.87 -6.39
N SER A 104 -0.92 -2.84 -6.11
CA SER A 104 -1.26 -4.05 -5.37
C SER A 104 -1.20 -3.87 -3.86
N ILE A 105 -0.47 -2.86 -3.36
CA ILE A 105 -0.28 -2.61 -1.93
C ILE A 105 -1.48 -1.83 -1.37
N LEU A 106 -2.16 -2.45 -0.39
CA LEU A 106 -3.20 -1.82 0.41
C LEU A 106 -2.59 -0.97 1.53
N THR A 107 -1.70 -1.57 2.35
CA THR A 107 -0.99 -0.89 3.44
C THR A 107 0.31 -1.62 3.77
N VAL A 108 1.23 -0.92 4.44
CA VAL A 108 2.47 -1.46 4.98
C VAL A 108 2.53 -1.14 6.46
N GLU A 109 2.83 -2.12 7.28
CA GLU A 109 2.95 -1.99 8.73
C GLU A 109 4.33 -2.48 9.19
N SER A 110 4.89 -1.84 10.22
CA SER A 110 6.09 -2.38 10.88
C SER A 110 5.78 -3.77 11.43
N LYS A 111 6.68 -4.72 11.17
CA LYS A 111 6.60 -6.04 11.80
C LYS A 111 6.89 -5.86 13.30
N LYS A 112 5.99 -6.34 14.14
CA LYS A 112 6.13 -6.31 15.61
C LYS A 112 6.97 -7.47 16.12
#